data_AF-A0A813FPH9-F1
#
_entry.id   AF-A0A813FPH9-F1
#
_cell.length_a   1.000
_cell.length_b   1.000
_cell.length_c   1.000
_cell.angle_alpha   90.00
_cell.angle_beta   90.00
_cell.angle_gamma   90.00
#
_symmetry.space_group_name_H-M   'P 1'
#
loop_
_entity.id
_entity.type
_entity.pdbx_description
1 polymer ?
#
loop_
_entity_poly.entity_id
_entity_poly.type
_entity_poly.pdbx_seq_one_letter_code
_entity_poly.pdbx_strand_id
1 'polypeptide(L)' 'RNLETMIADANGPERHNEHMLQLRDAILNHCEEDPVLMNVRKMLRAVRMPPDRQDQFMLESINGRFGVDWNKHV' A
#
# COMPACT_ATOMS: atom_id res chain seq x y z
N ARG A 1 12.06 -7.45 -1.78
CA ARG A 1 10.92 -7.82 -0.90
C ARG A 1 9.70 -7.11 -1.47
N ASN A 2 8.69 -7.86 -1.88
CA ASN A 2 7.47 -7.30 -2.48
C ASN A 2 6.58 -6.71 -1.37
N LEU A 3 5.93 -5.59 -1.67
CA LEU A 3 4.98 -4.92 -0.76
C LEU A 3 3.92 -5.91 -0.25
N GLU A 4 3.47 -6.78 -1.13
CA GLU A 4 2.56 -7.89 -0.84
C GLU A 4 3.03 -8.79 0.31
N THR A 5 4.30 -9.22 0.27
CA THR A 5 4.88 -10.05 1.33
C THR A 5 4.89 -9.29 2.65
N MET A 6 5.19 -7.98 2.61
CA MET A 6 5.22 -7.14 3.81
C MET A 6 3.82 -6.97 4.41
N ILE A 7 2.78 -6.83 3.58
CA ILE A 7 1.38 -6.74 4.03
C ILE A 7 0.89 -8.08 4.57
N ALA A 8 1.25 -9.19 3.92
CA ALA A 8 0.92 -10.54 4.36
C ALA A 8 1.61 -10.92 5.67
N ASP A 9 2.88 -10.57 5.86
CA ASP A 9 3.60 -10.76 7.13
C ASP A 9 3.00 -9.93 8.26
N ALA A 10 2.49 -8.73 7.95
CA ALA A 10 1.97 -7.80 8.95
C ALA A 10 0.52 -8.08 9.38
N ASN A 11 -0.33 -8.56 8.47
CA ASN A 11 -1.79 -8.68 8.70
C ASN A 11 -2.34 -10.09 8.42
N GLY A 12 -1.48 -11.04 8.09
CA GLY A 12 -1.84 -12.40 7.70
C GLY A 12 -2.05 -12.56 6.19
N PRO A 13 -1.65 -13.69 5.61
CA PRO A 13 -1.75 -13.94 4.17
C PRO A 13 -3.19 -14.10 3.68
N GLU A 14 -4.15 -14.39 4.56
CA GLU A 14 -5.54 -14.66 4.18
C GLU A 14 -6.31 -13.39 3.79
N ARG A 15 -5.92 -12.22 4.31
CA ARG A 15 -6.60 -10.93 4.08
C ARG A 15 -5.75 -9.91 3.32
N HIS A 16 -4.65 -10.34 2.70
CA HIS A 16 -3.69 -9.42 2.09
C HIS A 16 -4.27 -8.57 0.94
N ASN A 17 -5.26 -9.09 0.20
CA ASN A 17 -5.95 -8.34 -0.86
C ASN A 17 -6.83 -7.22 -0.29
N GLU A 18 -7.59 -7.52 0.76
CA GLU A 18 -8.45 -6.54 1.45
C GLU A 18 -7.59 -5.43 2.06
N HIS A 19 -6.48 -5.79 2.71
CA HIS A 19 -5.55 -4.81 3.26
C HIS A 19 -4.86 -3.96 2.21
N MET A 20 -4.59 -4.50 1.01
CA MET A 20 -4.06 -3.69 -0.10
C MET A 20 -5.08 -2.69 -0.64
N LEU A 21 -6.35 -3.09 -0.77
CA LEU A 21 -7.41 -2.16 -1.18
C LEU A 21 -7.67 -1.10 -0.10
N GLN A 22 -7.70 -1.51 1.18
CA GLN A 22 -7.79 -0.59 2.32
C GLN A 22 -6.63 0.41 2.34
N LEU A 23 -5.40 -0.05 2.08
CA LEU A 23 -4.21 0.82 1.99
C LEU A 23 -4.37 1.87 0.89
N ARG A 24 -4.85 1.46 -0.30
CA ARG A 24 -5.12 2.38 -1.41
C ARG A 24 -6.15 3.42 -1.00
N ASP A 25 -7.27 2.98 -0.44
CA ASP A 25 -8.36 3.88 -0.08
C ASP A 25 -7.93 4.82 1.07
N ALA A 26 -7.11 4.36 2.01
CA ALA A 26 -6.52 5.21 3.05
C ALA A 26 -5.60 6.29 2.46
N ILE A 27 -4.76 5.96 1.48
CA ILE A 27 -3.91 6.93 0.79
C ILE A 27 -4.76 7.95 0.02
N LEU A 28 -5.75 7.49 -0.75
CA LEU A 28 -6.60 8.35 -1.58
C LEU A 28 -7.52 9.26 -0.75
N ASN A 29 -7.99 8.79 0.42
CA ASN A 29 -8.81 9.59 1.33
C ASN A 29 -7.99 10.39 2.35
N HIS A 30 -6.66 10.41 2.25
CA HIS A 30 -5.76 11.06 3.21
C HIS A 30 -5.99 10.61 4.66
N CYS A 31 -6.36 9.34 4.86
CA CYS A 31 -6.58 8.75 6.18
C CYS A 31 -5.24 8.31 6.80
N GLU A 32 -4.48 9.29 7.30
CA GLU A 32 -3.12 9.06 7.81
C GLU A 32 -3.05 8.21 9.09
N GLU A 33 -4.18 8.09 9.79
CA GLU A 33 -4.34 7.31 11.03
C GLU A 33 -4.70 5.85 10.77
N ASP A 34 -4.82 5.42 9.50
CA ASP A 34 -5.10 4.03 9.19
C ASP A 34 -3.96 3.12 9.71
N PRO A 35 -4.26 2.11 10.53
CA PRO A 35 -3.23 1.28 11.16
C PRO A 35 -2.43 0.47 10.15
N VAL A 36 -3.02 0.08 9.02
CA VAL A 36 -2.34 -0.65 7.94
C VAL A 36 -1.38 0.30 7.23
N LEU A 37 -1.83 1.52 6.90
CA LEU A 37 -1.02 2.56 6.28
C LEU A 37 0.19 2.95 7.14
N MET A 38 -0.03 3.20 8.44
CA MET A 38 1.05 3.52 9.37
C MET A 38 2.08 2.39 9.47
N ASN A 39 1.62 1.14 9.53
CA ASN A 39 2.52 -0.01 9.65
C ASN A 39 3.34 -0.20 8.37
N VAL A 40 2.71 -0.09 7.19
CA VAL A 40 3.42 -0.19 5.91
C VAL A 40 4.41 0.97 5.73
N ARG A 41 4.03 2.21 6.04
CA ARG A 41 4.96 3.36 6.04
C ARG A 41 6.16 3.13 6.97
N LYS A 42 5.94 2.57 8.16
CA LYS A 42 7.03 2.21 9.09
C LYS A 42 7.98 1.18 8.49
N MET A 43 7.46 0.15 7.81
CA MET A 43 8.28 -0.84 7.13
C MET A 43 9.02 -0.26 5.93
N LEU A 44 8.39 0.61 5.15
CA LEU A 44 9.02 1.31 4.03
C LEU A 44 10.16 2.22 4.51
N ARG A 45 9.99 2.90 5.64
CA ARG A 45 11.08 3.64 6.32
C ARG A 45 12.22 2.71 6.74
N ALA A 46 11.92 1.52 7.24
CA ALA A 46 12.94 0.54 7.64
C ALA A 46 13.80 0.07 6.46
N VAL A 47 13.26 0.04 5.24
CA VAL A 47 14.01 -0.21 3.99
C VAL A 47 14.57 1.05 3.35
N ARG A 48 14.64 2.16 4.10
CA ARG A 48 15.17 3.47 3.68
C ARG A 48 14.44 4.11 2.49
N MET A 49 13.15 3.79 2.31
CA MET A 49 12.32 4.48 1.33
C MET A 49 11.96 5.89 1.83
N PRO A 50 12.19 6.94 1.04
CA PRO A 50 11.90 8.30 1.45
C PRO A 50 10.37 8.55 1.51
N PRO A 51 9.85 9.30 2.51
CA PRO A 51 8.41 9.44 2.76
C PRO A 51 7.61 9.92 1.54
N ASP A 52 8.17 10.84 0.77
CA ASP A 52 7.61 11.39 -0.47
C ASP A 52 7.36 10.33 -1.56
N ARG A 53 8.06 9.19 -1.49
CA ARG A 53 7.90 8.08 -2.45
C ARG A 53 7.13 6.89 -1.90
N GLN A 54 6.80 6.87 -0.61
CA GLN A 54 6.13 5.73 0.02
C GLN A 54 4.73 5.53 -0.54
N ASP A 55 3.95 6.60 -0.59
CA ASP A 55 2.55 6.56 -1.05
C ASP A 55 2.48 6.22 -2.53
N GLN A 56 3.36 6.81 -3.35
CA GLN A 56 3.48 6.48 -4.77
C GLN A 56 3.83 5.00 -4.97
N PHE A 57 4.84 4.49 -4.28
CA PHE A 57 5.25 3.08 -4.38
C PHE A 57 4.12 2.12 -3.98
N MET A 58 3.39 2.45 -2.92
CA MET A 58 2.23 1.67 -2.47
C MET A 58 1.13 1.65 -3.54
N LEU A 59 0.77 2.81 -4.08
CA LEU A 59 -0.23 2.94 -5.14
C LEU A 59 0.18 2.20 -6.42
N GLU A 60 1.43 2.34 -6.88
CA GLU A 60 1.94 1.63 -8.06
C GLU A 60 1.91 0.11 -7.87
N SER A 61 2.31 -0.37 -6.70
CA SER A 61 2.29 -1.79 -6.36
C SER A 61 0.87 -2.35 -6.33
N ILE A 62 -0.09 -1.60 -5.77
CA ILE A 62 -1.49 -2.01 -5.70
C ILE A 62 -2.13 -1.94 -7.10
N ASN A 63 -1.94 -0.85 -7.84
CA ASN A 63 -2.51 -0.68 -9.18
C ASN A 63 -1.96 -1.72 -10.16
N GLY A 64 -0.65 -2.00 -10.13
CA GLY A 64 -0.02 -3.04 -10.95
C GLY A 64 -0.55 -4.44 -10.64
N ARG A 65 -0.92 -4.70 -9.38
CA ARG A 65 -1.48 -5.98 -8.95
C ARG A 65 -2.96 -6.15 -9.30
N PHE A 66 -3.78 -5.12 -9.08
CA PHE A 66 -5.22 -5.16 -9.35
C PHE A 66 -5.58 -4.76 -10.79
N GLY A 67 -4.58 -4.50 -11.64
CA GLY A 67 -4.77 -4.22 -13.06
C GLY A 67 -5.63 -2.99 -13.34
N VAL A 68 -5.71 -2.06 -12.38
CA VAL A 68 -6.57 -0.88 -12.53
C VAL A 68 -5.83 0.15 -13.38
N ASP A 69 -6.06 0.05 -14.69
CA ASP A 69 -5.64 1.00 -15.70
C ASP A 69 -6.47 2.29 -15.55
N TRP A 70 -6.09 3.15 -14.61
CA TRP A 70 -6.76 4.43 -14.36
C TRP A 70 -6.55 5.45 -15.50
N ASN A 71 -5.68 5.16 -16.46
CA ASN A 71 -5.56 5.93 -17.70
C ASN A 71 -6.79 5.79 -18.62
N LYS A 72 -7.72 4.89 -18.27
CA LYS A 72 -8.99 4.70 -18.98
C LYS A 72 -10.16 5.50 -18.41
N HIS A 73 -9.95 6.28 -17.35
CA HIS A 73 -11.00 7.06 -16.65
C HIS A 73 -10.64 8.55 -16.46
N VAL A 74 -9.86 9.13 -17.37
CA VAL A 74 -9.71 10.60 -17.49
C VAL A 74 -10.21 11.04 -18.86
#